data_AF-E0NHD9-F1
#
_entry.id   AF-E0NHD9-F1
#
_cell.length_a   1.000
_cell.length_b   1.000
_cell.length_c   1.000
_cell.angle_alpha   90.00
_cell.angle_beta   90.00
_cell.angle_gamma   90.00
#
_symmetry.space_group_name_H-M   'P 1'
#
loop_
_entity.id
_entity.type
_entity.pdbx_description
1 polymer ?
#
loop_
_entity_poly.entity_id
_entity_poly.type
_entity_poly.pdbx_seq_one_letter_code
_entity_poly.pdbx_strand_id
1 'polypeptide(L)'
;MNSQNDEYIPDKQDLIEIDFGPAVGKEIKKRRPALVISNWGYSQVTGLVIIAPITHANNHQLKDFFVPVVSAKVSGYVNPL
;
A
#
# COMPACT_ATOMS: atom_id res chain seq x y z
N MET A 1 -25.54 -21.66 12.22
CA MET A 1 -24.97 -21.31 10.91
C MET A 1 -23.76 -20.44 11.20
N ASN A 2 -22.56 -21.01 11.16
CA ASN A 2 -21.33 -20.29 11.49
C ASN A 2 -21.00 -19.37 10.32
N SER A 3 -21.15 -18.07 10.50
CA SER A 3 -20.56 -17.07 9.62
C SER A 3 -19.05 -17.14 9.83
N GLN A 4 -18.36 -17.94 9.01
CA GLN A 4 -16.91 -17.85 8.85
C GLN A 4 -16.63 -16.45 8.29
N ASN A 5 -16.32 -15.48 9.17
CA ASN A 5 -15.64 -14.27 8.74
C ASN A 5 -14.20 -14.71 8.47
N ASP A 6 -13.91 -15.06 7.21
CA ASP A 6 -12.53 -15.23 6.78
C ASP A 6 -11.84 -13.87 6.97
N GLU A 7 -11.07 -13.76 8.06
CA GLU A 7 -10.33 -12.56 8.39
C GLU A 7 -9.33 -12.28 7.27
N TYR A 8 -9.45 -11.11 6.64
CA TYR A 8 -8.55 -10.72 5.57
C TYR A 8 -7.13 -10.53 6.12
N ILE A 9 -6.19 -11.34 5.62
CA ILE A 9 -4.76 -11.19 5.86
C ILE A 9 -4.13 -10.67 4.56
N PRO A 10 -3.50 -9.48 4.57
CA PRO A 10 -2.87 -8.93 3.38
C PRO A 10 -1.77 -9.84 2.81
N ASP A 11 -1.73 -9.99 1.49
CA ASP A 11 -0.66 -10.69 0.78
C ASP A 11 0.00 -9.78 -0.26
N LYS A 12 1.20 -10.17 -0.68
CA LYS A 12 1.98 -9.51 -1.70
C LYS A 12 1.13 -9.29 -2.95
N GLN A 13 1.23 -8.09 -3.52
CA GLN A 13 0.44 -7.59 -4.66
C GLN A 13 -0.96 -7.10 -4.35
N ASP A 14 -1.45 -7.23 -3.11
CA ASP A 14 -2.70 -6.59 -2.73
C ASP A 14 -2.58 -5.05 -2.82
N LEU A 15 -3.66 -4.42 -3.28
CA LEU A 15 -3.83 -2.97 -3.23
C LEU A 15 -4.81 -2.65 -2.10
N ILE A 16 -4.30 -2.00 -1.05
CA ILE A 16 -5.08 -1.67 0.14
C ILE A 16 -5.19 -0.16 0.31
N GLU A 17 -6.22 0.29 1.03
CA GLU A 17 -6.32 1.67 1.52
C GLU A 17 -5.92 1.70 2.99
N ILE A 18 -4.98 2.59 3.35
CA ILE A 18 -4.46 2.71 4.71
C ILE A 18 -4.51 4.16 5.17
N ASP A 19 -4.85 4.37 6.45
CA ASP A 19 -4.82 5.68 7.10
C ASP A 19 -3.43 5.97 7.66
N PHE A 20 -2.75 6.98 7.11
CA PHE A 20 -1.43 7.42 7.60
C PHE A 20 -1.55 8.47 8.72
N GLY A 21 -2.73 8.70 9.29
CA GLY A 21 -2.91 9.57 10.45
C GLY A 21 -2.72 8.86 11.79
N PRO A 22 -2.19 9.55 12.83
CA PRO A 22 -1.60 10.89 12.80
C PRO A 22 -0.18 10.89 12.22
N ALA A 23 0.20 11.99 11.57
CA ALA A 23 1.51 12.16 10.93
C ALA A 23 2.14 13.49 11.31
N VAL A 24 3.46 13.50 11.49
CA VAL A 24 4.25 14.66 11.93
C VAL A 24 5.10 15.21 10.77
N GLY A 25 5.16 16.53 10.64
CA GLY A 25 6.05 17.18 9.67
C GLY A 25 5.75 16.80 8.20
N LYS A 26 6.72 16.15 7.55
CA LYS A 26 6.69 15.76 6.12
C LYS A 26 6.34 14.27 5.90
N GLU A 27 5.97 13.56 6.95
CA GLU A 27 5.45 12.19 6.83
C GLU A 27 4.21 12.15 5.92
N ILE A 28 3.93 10.96 5.39
CA ILE A 28 2.76 10.71 4.57
C ILE A 28 1.51 10.93 5.41
N LYS A 29 0.48 11.54 4.82
CA LYS A 29 -0.75 11.93 5.51
C LYS A 29 -1.98 11.43 4.77
N LYS A 30 -3.09 11.35 5.52
CA LYS A 30 -4.44 10.97 5.06
C LYS A 30 -4.54 9.48 4.70
N ARG A 31 -5.75 9.05 4.35
CA ARG A 31 -5.96 7.75 3.70
C ARG A 31 -5.42 7.76 2.28
N ARG A 32 -4.63 6.74 1.94
CA ARG A 32 -4.04 6.58 0.61
C ARG A 32 -4.00 5.12 0.20
N PRO A 33 -4.07 4.83 -1.11
CA PRO A 33 -3.79 3.51 -1.61
C PRO A 33 -2.31 3.16 -1.41
N ALA A 34 -2.05 1.88 -1.14
CA ALA A 34 -0.71 1.33 -0.99
C ALA A 34 -0.65 -0.09 -1.57
N LEU A 35 0.52 -0.44 -2.09
CA LEU A 35 0.83 -1.79 -2.57
C LEU A 35 1.45 -2.60 -1.42
N VAL A 36 0.92 -3.81 -1.18
CA VAL A 36 1.50 -4.75 -0.22
C VAL A 36 2.74 -5.43 -0.81
N ILE A 37 3.84 -5.38 -0.07
CA ILE A 37 5.14 -5.94 -0.45
C ILE A 37 5.44 -7.21 0.34
N SER A 38 5.06 -7.27 1.61
CA SER A 38 5.22 -8.47 2.45
C SER A 38 4.38 -9.63 1.91
N ASN A 39 4.87 -10.86 2.07
CA ASN A 39 4.07 -12.05 1.77
C ASN A 39 3.08 -12.34 2.91
N TRP A 40 2.08 -13.17 2.60
CA TRP A 40 1.04 -13.59 3.53
C TRP A 40 1.60 -14.18 4.83
N GLY A 41 2.66 -14.99 4.76
CA GLY A 41 3.26 -15.61 5.94
C GLY A 41 3.83 -14.59 6.93
N TYR A 42 4.48 -13.53 6.43
CA TYR A 42 4.94 -12.41 7.27
C TYR A 42 3.75 -11.73 7.95
N SER A 43 2.69 -11.43 7.18
CA SER A 43 1.53 -10.73 7.69
C SER A 43 0.73 -11.57 8.69
N GLN A 44 0.60 -12.87 8.45
CA GLN A 44 -0.04 -13.80 9.37
C GLN A 44 0.70 -13.91 10.70
N VAL A 45 2.03 -14.07 10.67
CA VAL A 45 2.82 -14.31 11.89
C VAL A 45 2.99 -13.04 12.72
N THR A 46 3.14 -11.89 12.08
CA THR A 46 3.45 -10.63 12.78
C THR A 46 2.23 -9.80 13.12
N GLY A 47 1.11 -9.99 12.40
CA GLY A 47 -0.01 -9.04 12.41
C GLY A 47 0.34 -7.68 11.81
N LEU A 48 1.47 -7.58 11.08
CA LEU A 48 1.96 -6.36 10.43
C LEU A 48 2.03 -6.54 8.92
N VAL A 49 2.11 -5.43 8.19
CA VAL A 49 2.24 -5.45 6.72
C VAL A 49 3.29 -4.44 6.28
N ILE A 50 4.13 -4.84 5.32
CA ILE A 50 5.08 -3.93 4.67
C ILE A 50 4.44 -3.45 3.38
N ILE A 51 4.35 -2.13 3.22
CA ILE A 51 3.65 -1.48 2.11
C ILE A 51 4.51 -0.42 1.44
N ALA A 52 4.25 -0.19 0.15
CA ALA A 52 4.69 1.00 -0.56
C ALA A 52 3.48 1.90 -0.89
N PRO A 53 3.45 3.14 -0.39
CA PRO A 53 2.39 4.11 -0.70
C PRO A 53 2.36 4.44 -2.19
N ILE A 54 1.16 4.52 -2.75
CA ILE A 54 0.98 4.91 -4.16
C ILE A 54 0.88 6.43 -4.24
N THR A 55 1.68 7.01 -5.15
CA THR A 55 1.73 8.45 -5.40
C THR A 55 1.28 8.80 -6.82
N HIS A 56 0.72 9.99 -6.97
CA HIS A 56 0.40 10.61 -8.26
C HIS A 56 1.32 11.80 -8.55
N ALA A 57 2.48 11.87 -7.91
CA ALA A 57 3.41 12.99 -8.04
C ALA A 57 3.88 13.16 -9.49
N ASN A 58 3.24 14.08 -10.22
CA ASN A 58 3.55 14.35 -11.62
C ASN A 58 4.86 15.12 -11.81
N ASN A 59 5.34 15.81 -10.77
CA ASN A 59 6.51 16.70 -10.83
C ASN A 59 7.73 16.13 -10.07
N HIS A 60 7.81 14.82 -9.88
CA HIS A 60 9.01 14.21 -9.28
C HIS A 60 10.09 14.01 -10.33
N GLN A 61 11.28 14.56 -10.07
CA GLN A 61 12.44 14.47 -10.98
C GLN A 61 12.87 13.02 -11.26
N LEU A 62 12.54 12.09 -10.37
CA LEU A 62 12.88 10.66 -10.49
C LEU A 62 11.71 9.80 -10.96
N LYS A 63 10.60 10.39 -11.44
CA LYS A 63 9.37 9.65 -11.78
C LYS A 63 9.61 8.55 -12.83
N ASP A 64 10.57 8.75 -13.74
CA ASP A 64 10.92 7.77 -14.77
C ASP A 64 11.48 6.45 -14.18
N PHE A 65 11.92 6.46 -12.92
CA PHE A 65 12.38 5.27 -12.20
C PHE A 65 11.30 4.66 -11.29
N PHE A 66 10.12 5.28 -11.21
CA PHE A 66 9.04 4.76 -10.40
C PHE A 66 8.30 3.64 -11.13
N VAL A 67 7.80 2.66 -10.38
CA VAL A 67 7.06 1.54 -10.95
C VAL A 67 5.59 1.94 -11.11
N PRO A 68 5.02 1.92 -12.33
CA PRO A 68 3.62 2.26 -12.53
C PRO A 68 2.72 1.19 -11.91
N VAL A 69 1.63 1.63 -11.26
CA VAL A 69 0.53 0.79 -10.79
C VAL A 69 -0.69 1.15 -11.62
N VAL A 70 -1.25 0.15 -12.32
CA VAL A 70 -2.44 0.33 -13.16
C VAL A 70 -3.46 -0.76 -12.79
N SER A 71 -4.62 -0.34 -12.31
CA SER A 71 -5.75 -1.21 -12.00
C SER A 71 -7.06 -0.51 -12.35
N ALA A 72 -8.19 -1.21 -12.25
CA ALA A 72 -9.51 -0.64 -12.53
C ALA A 72 -9.90 0.54 -11.61
N LYS A 73 -9.38 0.57 -10.36
CA LYS A 73 -9.79 1.55 -9.33
C LYS A 73 -8.65 2.45 -8.85
N VAL A 74 -7.42 1.96 -8.89
CA VAL A 74 -6.23 2.68 -8.42
C VAL A 74 -5.22 2.77 -9.57
N SER A 75 -4.72 3.97 -9.80
CA SER A 75 -3.59 4.22 -10.69
C SER A 75 -2.52 5.02 -9.95
N GLY A 76 -1.31 5.08 -10.48
CA GLY A 76 -0.24 5.89 -9.90
C GLY A 76 1.10 5.20 -10.01
N TYR A 77 1.96 5.48 -9.06
CA TYR A 77 3.34 5.01 -9.07
C TYR A 77 3.76 4.61 -7.66
N VAL A 78 4.56 3.55 -7.57
CA VAL A 78 5.31 3.17 -6.37
C VAL A 78 6.75 3.66 -6.56
N ASN A 79 7.31 4.31 -5.54
CA ASN A 79 8.73 4.66 -5.52
C ASN A 79 9.55 3.46 -4.98
N PRO A 80 10.42 2.82 -5.79
CA PRO A 80 11.29 1.75 -5.31
C PRO A 80 12.65 2.25 -4.75
N LEU A 81 12.92 3.56 -4.80
CA LEU A 81 14.18 4.21 -4.43
C LEU A 81 14.14 4.83 -3.02
#